data_AF-A0AAJ6BAC6-F1
#
_entry.id   AF-A0AAJ6BAC6-F1
#
_cell.length_a   1.000
_cell.length_b   1.000
_cell.length_c   1.000
_cell.angle_alpha   90.00
_cell.angle_beta   90.00
_cell.angle_gamma   90.00
#
_symmetry.space_group_name_H-M   'P 1'
#
loop_
_entity.id
_entity.type
_entity.pdbx_description
1 polymer ?
#
loop_
_entity_poly.entity_id
_entity_poly.type
_entity_poly.pdbx_seq_one_letter_code
_entity_poly.pdbx_strand_id
1 'polypeptide(L)'
;MIWFLGDVHGRFDHVIRLVKLHRPEAVIFLGDLECSLPLDTILRPIRGFTEIWYIHGNHDTDQWSYWHNLHGSDFADRSLHGRVVEIAGHRIAGLGGTFESQVWLPGSPDTGVQNYEDFLQRLALRPQHADIVATKKQHALSAIYPDDYFTLAMEKADILVCHEAPSCHPYGYSEIDDLAQAMGVKMVVHGHHHDSLDYKSEWPRLGFEAYGVAFRSLMAIDGSVIS
;
A
#
# COMPACT_ATOMS: atom_id res chain seq x y z
N MET A 1 11.20 15.39 7.19
CA MET A 1 10.81 14.13 7.91
C MET A 1 9.55 13.56 7.30
N ILE A 2 9.55 12.25 7.02
CA ILE A 2 8.43 11.50 6.42
C ILE A 2 7.53 10.94 7.52
N TRP A 3 6.22 10.95 7.27
CA TRP A 3 5.23 10.22 8.07
C TRP A 3 4.52 9.15 7.25
N PHE A 4 4.22 8.02 7.88
CA PHE A 4 3.45 6.91 7.36
C PHE A 4 2.08 6.86 8.04
N LEU A 5 1.04 6.54 7.28
CA LEU A 5 -0.35 6.62 7.73
C LEU A 5 -1.06 5.29 7.50
N GLY A 6 -1.47 4.67 8.61
CA GLY A 6 -2.20 3.42 8.60
C GLY A 6 -3.69 3.64 8.45
N ASP A 7 -4.30 3.01 7.44
CA ASP A 7 -5.71 2.65 7.39
C ASP A 7 -6.65 3.77 7.82
N VAL A 8 -6.72 4.84 7.02
CA VAL A 8 -7.52 6.02 7.38
C VAL A 8 -9.03 5.77 7.28
N HIS A 9 -9.45 4.81 6.45
CA HIS A 9 -10.83 4.34 6.31
C HIS A 9 -11.82 5.51 6.22
N GLY A 10 -11.60 6.37 5.22
CA GLY A 10 -12.42 7.55 4.93
C GLY A 10 -12.28 8.73 5.90
N ARG A 11 -11.43 8.66 6.93
CA ARG A 11 -11.30 9.70 7.97
C ARG A 11 -10.00 10.49 7.87
N PHE A 12 -10.05 11.64 7.22
CA PHE A 12 -8.85 12.47 6.97
C PHE A 12 -8.65 13.64 7.95
N ASP A 13 -9.62 13.93 8.82
CA ASP A 13 -9.61 15.11 9.69
C ASP A 13 -8.35 15.18 10.58
N HIS A 14 -7.98 14.03 11.14
CA HIS A 14 -6.83 13.90 12.04
C HIS A 14 -5.52 14.13 11.30
N VAL A 15 -5.37 13.56 10.09
CA VAL A 15 -4.22 13.80 9.20
C VAL A 15 -4.09 15.28 8.86
N ILE A 16 -5.18 15.90 8.41
CA ILE A 16 -5.20 17.32 8.02
C ILE A 16 -4.78 18.20 9.18
N ARG A 17 -5.30 17.92 10.39
CA ARG A 17 -4.96 18.68 11.61
C ARG A 17 -3.47 18.55 11.95
N LEU A 18 -2.93 17.33 11.98
CA LEU A 18 -1.55 17.07 12.39
C LEU A 18 -0.54 17.59 11.37
N VAL A 19 -0.81 17.43 10.07
CA VAL A 19 0.06 17.97 9.02
C VAL A 19 0.11 19.50 9.07
N LYS A 20 -1.01 20.18 9.32
CA LYS A 20 -1.00 21.65 9.48
C LYS A 20 -0.16 22.10 10.68
N LEU A 21 -0.17 21.31 11.76
CA LEU A 21 0.52 21.61 13.01
C LEU A 21 2.04 21.41 12.87
N HIS A 22 2.46 20.25 12.34
CA HIS A 22 3.86 19.84 12.36
C HIS A 22 4.59 19.99 11.02
N ARG A 23 3.85 20.06 9.91
CA ARG A 23 4.37 20.24 8.55
C ARG A 23 5.51 19.27 8.21
N PRO A 24 5.24 17.95 8.24
CA PRO A 24 6.20 16.99 7.74
C PRO A 24 6.52 17.27 6.27
N GLU A 25 7.67 16.80 5.83
CA GLU A 25 8.11 17.00 4.45
C GLU A 25 7.28 16.19 3.47
N ALA A 26 6.94 14.95 3.85
CA ALA A 26 6.04 14.09 3.10
C ALA A 26 5.18 13.23 4.03
N VAL A 27 4.00 12.86 3.52
CA VAL A 27 3.10 11.87 4.11
C VAL A 27 2.84 10.74 3.12
N ILE A 28 2.80 9.50 3.61
CA ILE A 28 2.59 8.29 2.81
C ILE A 28 1.45 7.45 3.39
N PHE A 29 0.35 7.34 2.65
CA PHE A 29 -0.77 6.48 3.03
C PHE A 29 -0.50 5.02 2.66
N LEU A 30 -0.72 4.11 3.61
CA LEU A 30 -0.42 2.68 3.49
C LEU A 30 -1.62 1.85 3.03
N GLY A 31 -2.50 2.42 2.21
CA GLY A 31 -3.73 1.78 1.77
C GLY A 31 -4.96 2.10 2.62
N ASP A 32 -6.08 1.52 2.22
CA ASP A 32 -7.41 1.69 2.82
C ASP A 32 -7.78 3.14 3.10
N LEU A 33 -7.73 3.94 2.03
CA LEU A 33 -8.08 5.35 2.08
C LEU A 33 -9.61 5.54 2.01
N GLU A 34 -10.30 4.70 1.23
CA GLU A 34 -11.75 4.74 1.01
C GLU A 34 -12.23 6.15 0.64
N CYS A 35 -11.64 6.70 -0.42
CA CYS A 35 -11.84 8.09 -0.82
C CYS A 35 -13.30 8.32 -1.26
N SER A 36 -14.09 9.01 -0.43
CA SER A 36 -15.48 9.40 -0.76
C SER A 36 -15.59 10.53 -1.81
N LEU A 37 -14.51 11.29 -1.99
CA LEU A 37 -14.30 12.33 -3.00
C LEU A 37 -12.88 12.18 -3.56
N PRO A 38 -12.54 12.79 -4.72
CA PRO A 38 -11.18 12.77 -5.23
C PRO A 38 -10.15 13.14 -4.15
N LEU A 39 -9.07 12.37 -4.04
CA LEU A 39 -8.10 12.49 -2.94
C LEU A 39 -7.53 13.92 -2.83
N ASP A 40 -7.31 14.59 -3.97
CA ASP A 40 -6.87 15.98 -4.05
C ASP A 40 -7.88 16.96 -3.46
N THR A 41 -9.16 16.69 -3.61
CA THR A 41 -10.23 17.50 -3.03
C THR A 41 -10.27 17.34 -1.51
N ILE A 42 -10.13 16.10 -1.03
CA ILE A 42 -10.06 15.77 0.41
C ILE A 42 -8.84 16.44 1.05
N LEU A 43 -7.66 16.30 0.44
CA LEU A 43 -6.38 16.75 1.00
C LEU A 43 -5.96 18.15 0.55
N ARG A 44 -6.80 18.87 -0.21
CA ARG A 44 -6.61 20.28 -0.56
C ARG A 44 -6.19 21.16 0.62
N PRO A 45 -6.72 21.00 1.86
CA PRO A 45 -6.30 21.80 3.01
C PRO A 45 -4.82 21.65 3.40
N ILE A 46 -4.14 20.59 2.94
CA ILE A 46 -2.73 20.29 3.24
C ILE A 46 -1.81 20.22 2.01
N ARG A 47 -2.32 20.37 0.79
CA ARG A 47 -1.55 20.28 -0.48
C ARG A 47 -0.33 21.22 -0.53
N GLY A 48 -0.36 22.35 0.18
CA GLY A 48 0.77 23.31 0.26
C GLY A 48 1.66 23.16 1.49
N PHE A 49 1.44 22.14 2.33
CA PHE A 49 2.15 21.96 3.61
C PHE A 49 3.07 20.75 3.62
N THR A 50 2.84 19.76 2.75
CA THR A 50 3.59 18.50 2.70
C THR A 50 3.42 17.87 1.31
N GLU A 51 4.37 17.03 0.90
CA GLU A 51 4.15 16.12 -0.22
C GLU A 51 3.23 14.96 0.19
N ILE A 52 2.39 14.51 -0.73
CA ILE A 52 1.39 13.45 -0.48
C ILE A 52 1.68 12.30 -1.44
N TRP A 53 1.85 11.11 -0.87
CA TRP A 53 2.07 9.86 -1.59
C TRP A 53 1.18 8.77 -1.01
N TYR A 54 0.91 7.72 -1.78
CA TYR A 54 0.09 6.61 -1.30
C TYR A 54 0.39 5.29 -2.01
N ILE A 55 0.08 4.19 -1.34
CA ILE A 55 -0.27 2.92 -1.97
C ILE A 55 -1.77 2.66 -1.73
N HIS A 56 -2.40 1.85 -2.56
CA HIS A 56 -3.78 1.42 -2.34
C HIS A 56 -3.81 0.19 -1.40
N GLY A 57 -4.92 0.01 -0.69
CA GLY A 57 -5.24 -1.21 0.07
C GLY A 57 -6.37 -2.01 -0.57
N ASN A 58 -6.86 -3.04 0.11
CA ASN A 58 -7.96 -3.87 -0.41
C ASN A 58 -9.31 -3.13 -0.37
N HIS A 59 -9.54 -2.28 0.64
CA HIS A 59 -10.81 -1.56 0.78
C HIS A 59 -10.96 -0.38 -0.21
N ASP A 60 -9.87 0.05 -0.86
CA ASP A 60 -9.94 1.06 -1.93
C ASP A 60 -10.69 0.55 -3.18
N THR A 61 -10.98 -0.75 -3.24
CA THR A 61 -11.78 -1.38 -4.28
C THR A 61 -13.17 -1.85 -3.82
N ASP A 62 -13.61 -1.54 -2.59
CA ASP A 62 -14.95 -1.94 -2.12
C ASP A 62 -16.07 -1.25 -2.90
N GLN A 63 -15.82 -0.02 -3.36
CA GLN A 63 -16.72 0.73 -4.23
C GLN A 63 -15.97 1.25 -5.47
N TRP A 64 -16.61 1.21 -6.63
CA TRP A 64 -16.06 1.78 -7.87
C TRP A 64 -15.62 3.24 -7.72
N SER A 65 -16.37 4.02 -6.92
CA SER A 65 -16.05 5.41 -6.65
C SER A 65 -14.75 5.57 -5.86
N TYR A 66 -14.42 4.66 -4.93
CA TYR A 66 -13.19 4.76 -4.13
C TYR A 66 -11.95 4.65 -5.00
N TRP A 67 -11.89 3.64 -5.86
CA TRP A 67 -10.80 3.48 -6.81
C TRP A 67 -10.66 4.68 -7.74
N HIS A 68 -11.77 5.17 -8.29
CA HIS A 68 -11.77 6.33 -9.18
C HIS A 68 -11.33 7.62 -8.47
N ASN A 69 -11.80 7.85 -7.24
CA ASN A 69 -11.42 9.01 -6.45
C ASN A 69 -9.95 8.97 -6.01
N LEU A 70 -9.36 7.79 -5.90
CA LEU A 70 -7.95 7.62 -5.61
C LEU A 70 -7.10 7.82 -6.89
N HIS A 71 -7.30 6.95 -7.89
CA HIS A 71 -6.48 6.86 -9.10
C HIS A 71 -6.88 7.80 -10.24
N GLY A 72 -8.02 8.47 -10.15
CA GLY A 72 -8.48 9.50 -11.09
C GLY A 72 -8.30 10.93 -10.58
N SER A 73 -7.70 11.11 -9.40
CA SER A 73 -7.46 12.42 -8.78
C SER A 73 -6.26 13.16 -9.38
N ASP A 74 -6.09 14.43 -9.02
CA ASP A 74 -4.85 15.20 -9.28
C ASP A 74 -3.60 14.56 -8.62
N PHE A 75 -3.78 13.57 -7.74
CA PHE A 75 -2.71 12.81 -7.11
C PHE A 75 -2.50 11.43 -7.74
N ALA A 76 -3.12 11.10 -8.86
CA ALA A 76 -2.92 9.80 -9.52
C ALA A 76 -1.42 9.49 -9.78
N ASP A 77 -0.63 10.53 -10.11
CA ASP A 77 0.82 10.45 -10.31
C ASP A 77 1.63 10.30 -9.01
N ARG A 78 0.96 10.20 -7.85
CA ARG A 78 1.54 10.02 -6.50
C ARG A 78 1.32 8.62 -5.93
N SER A 79 0.74 7.70 -6.70
CA SER A 79 0.71 6.29 -6.31
C SER A 79 2.13 5.69 -6.33
N LEU A 80 2.57 5.03 -5.26
CA LEU A 80 3.87 4.38 -5.18
C LEU A 80 3.86 2.92 -5.65
N HIS A 81 2.68 2.34 -5.86
CA HIS A 81 2.55 0.93 -6.24
C HIS A 81 3.36 0.63 -7.52
N GLY A 82 4.21 -0.39 -7.46
CA GLY A 82 5.00 -0.90 -8.59
C GLY A 82 6.22 -0.05 -8.97
N ARG A 83 6.63 0.92 -8.14
CA ARG A 83 7.79 1.77 -8.45
C ARG A 83 8.57 2.27 -7.23
N VAL A 84 9.73 2.85 -7.51
CA VAL A 84 10.60 3.53 -6.54
C VAL A 84 10.65 5.03 -6.83
N VAL A 85 10.50 5.84 -5.79
CA VAL A 85 10.54 7.31 -5.88
C VAL A 85 11.44 7.88 -4.80
N GLU A 86 12.21 8.92 -5.11
CA GLU A 86 12.95 9.67 -4.10
C GLU A 86 12.03 10.67 -3.39
N ILE A 87 11.88 10.51 -2.07
CA ILE A 87 11.03 11.34 -1.21
C ILE A 87 11.85 11.72 0.02
N ALA A 88 11.99 13.02 0.28
CA ALA A 88 12.72 13.54 1.44
C ALA A 88 14.14 12.93 1.62
N GLY A 89 14.84 12.67 0.51
CA GLY A 89 16.18 12.09 0.50
C GLY A 89 16.25 10.57 0.67
N HIS A 90 15.12 9.86 0.63
CA HIS A 90 15.04 8.40 0.70
C HIS A 90 14.44 7.82 -0.58
N ARG A 91 14.98 6.70 -1.07
CA ARG A 91 14.34 5.91 -2.14
C ARG A 91 13.27 5.04 -1.51
N ILE A 92 12.01 5.31 -1.83
CA ILE A 92 10.86 4.61 -1.28
C ILE A 92 10.19 3.79 -2.38
N ALA A 93 10.13 2.48 -2.16
CA ALA A 93 9.38 1.54 -2.98
C ALA A 93 7.96 1.37 -2.44
N GLY A 94 6.98 1.21 -3.32
CA GLY A 94 5.59 0.91 -2.93
C GLY A 94 5.07 -0.40 -3.50
N LEU A 95 4.48 -1.23 -2.64
CA LEU A 95 3.69 -2.39 -3.02
C LEU A 95 2.28 -2.28 -2.42
N GLY A 96 1.37 -1.65 -3.15
CA GLY A 96 -0.06 -1.62 -2.79
C GLY A 96 -0.77 -2.95 -3.04
N GLY A 97 -1.90 -3.14 -2.38
CA GLY A 97 -2.79 -4.29 -2.58
C GLY A 97 -2.55 -5.46 -1.62
N THR A 98 -3.32 -6.54 -1.83
CA THR A 98 -3.29 -7.80 -1.05
C THR A 98 -2.99 -9.01 -1.91
N PHE A 99 -2.50 -10.09 -1.29
CA PHE A 99 -2.34 -11.37 -1.98
C PHE A 99 -3.69 -12.06 -2.14
N GLU A 100 -4.10 -12.32 -3.38
CA GLU A 100 -5.43 -12.82 -3.71
C GLU A 100 -5.39 -14.22 -4.31
N SER A 101 -6.16 -15.17 -3.76
CA SER A 101 -6.21 -16.56 -4.25
C SER A 101 -6.59 -16.73 -5.73
N GLN A 102 -7.28 -15.75 -6.32
CA GLN A 102 -7.65 -15.76 -7.74
C GLN A 102 -6.55 -15.24 -8.66
N VAL A 103 -5.53 -14.59 -8.10
CA VAL A 103 -4.39 -13.98 -8.79
C VAL A 103 -3.12 -14.66 -8.33
N TRP A 104 -2.65 -14.33 -7.12
CA TRP A 104 -1.48 -14.90 -6.51
C TRP A 104 -1.63 -14.89 -4.99
N LEU A 105 -1.68 -16.09 -4.40
CA LEU A 105 -1.61 -16.29 -2.96
C LEU A 105 -0.37 -17.15 -2.66
N PRO A 106 0.63 -16.61 -1.92
CA PRO A 106 1.75 -17.36 -1.39
C PRO A 106 1.40 -18.74 -0.85
N GLY A 107 2.21 -19.74 -1.19
CA GLY A 107 2.01 -21.14 -0.78
C GLY A 107 0.83 -21.87 -1.44
N SER A 108 0.05 -21.21 -2.30
CA SER A 108 -1.03 -21.84 -3.08
C SER A 108 -0.55 -22.27 -4.48
N PRO A 109 -1.26 -23.19 -5.15
CA PRO A 109 -0.97 -23.53 -6.54
C PRO A 109 -0.99 -22.31 -7.45
N ASP A 110 -0.05 -22.26 -8.40
CA ASP A 110 0.03 -21.19 -9.39
C ASP A 110 -1.26 -21.13 -10.24
N THR A 111 -1.85 -19.94 -10.31
CA THR A 111 -3.04 -19.67 -11.12
C THR A 111 -2.67 -19.42 -12.60
N GLY A 112 -1.40 -19.12 -12.85
CA GLY A 112 -0.85 -18.64 -14.12
C GLY A 112 -1.18 -17.19 -14.43
N VAL A 113 -1.90 -16.47 -13.58
CA VAL A 113 -2.25 -15.05 -13.77
C VAL A 113 -1.01 -14.19 -13.50
N GLN A 114 -0.56 -13.42 -14.50
CA GLN A 114 0.62 -12.56 -14.34
C GLN A 114 0.31 -11.12 -14.00
N ASN A 115 -0.80 -10.58 -14.53
CA ASN A 115 -1.19 -9.18 -14.40
C ASN A 115 -2.70 -8.97 -14.58
N TYR A 116 -3.18 -7.75 -14.36
CA TYR A 116 -4.60 -7.42 -14.46
C TYR A 116 -5.20 -7.76 -15.83
N GLU A 117 -4.47 -7.51 -16.92
CA GLU A 117 -4.96 -7.82 -18.27
C GLU A 117 -5.11 -9.34 -18.50
N ASP A 118 -4.16 -10.15 -18.04
CA ASP A 118 -4.28 -11.62 -18.07
C ASP A 118 -5.46 -12.11 -17.22
N PHE A 119 -5.68 -11.50 -16.05
CA PHE A 119 -6.86 -11.77 -15.23
C PHE A 119 -8.17 -11.49 -15.99
N LEU A 120 -8.26 -10.34 -16.68
CA LEU A 120 -9.43 -9.98 -17.48
C LEU A 120 -9.68 -10.96 -18.63
N GLN A 121 -8.61 -11.37 -19.34
CA GLN A 121 -8.70 -12.33 -20.44
C GLN A 121 -9.22 -13.69 -19.95
N ARG A 122 -8.69 -14.19 -18.83
CA ARG A 122 -9.15 -15.46 -18.22
C ARG A 122 -10.57 -15.37 -17.70
N LEU A 123 -10.95 -14.24 -17.11
CA LEU A 123 -12.30 -14.00 -16.63
C LEU A 123 -13.31 -14.02 -17.79
N ALA A 124 -12.95 -13.45 -18.95
CA ALA A 124 -13.79 -13.43 -20.15
C ALA A 124 -14.06 -14.84 -20.73
N LEU A 125 -13.18 -15.82 -20.50
CA LEU A 125 -13.34 -17.21 -20.93
C LEU A 125 -14.35 -18.00 -20.07
N ARG A 126 -14.83 -17.44 -18.95
CA ARG A 126 -15.72 -18.13 -18.00
C ARG A 126 -17.09 -17.44 -17.97
N PRO A 127 -18.10 -17.93 -18.72
CA PRO A 127 -19.43 -17.34 -18.75
C PRO A 127 -20.04 -17.21 -17.36
N GLN A 128 -20.34 -15.98 -16.96
CA GLN A 128 -20.91 -15.61 -15.65
C GLN A 128 -21.88 -14.44 -15.82
N HIS A 129 -22.73 -14.20 -14.83
CA HIS A 129 -23.59 -13.02 -14.79
C HIS A 129 -22.76 -11.73 -14.77
N ALA A 130 -23.25 -10.68 -15.44
CA ALA A 130 -22.54 -9.41 -15.61
C ALA A 130 -22.12 -8.78 -14.27
N ASP A 131 -22.98 -8.85 -13.25
CA ASP A 131 -22.70 -8.29 -11.92
C ASP A 131 -21.53 -9.01 -11.23
N ILE A 132 -21.46 -10.35 -11.35
CA ILE A 132 -20.34 -11.14 -10.80
C ILE A 132 -19.04 -10.77 -11.50
N VAL A 133 -19.09 -10.60 -12.83
CA VAL A 133 -17.93 -10.18 -13.62
C VAL A 133 -17.48 -8.78 -13.18
N ALA A 134 -18.40 -7.85 -13.00
CA ALA A 134 -18.09 -6.48 -12.56
C ALA A 134 -17.41 -6.47 -11.18
N THR A 135 -17.96 -7.20 -10.20
CA THR A 135 -17.34 -7.32 -8.86
C THR A 135 -15.95 -7.93 -8.91
N LYS A 136 -15.75 -9.00 -9.69
CA LYS A 136 -14.42 -9.63 -9.83
C LYS A 136 -13.40 -8.68 -10.47
N LYS A 137 -13.79 -7.96 -11.52
CA LYS A 137 -12.93 -6.95 -12.15
C LYS A 137 -12.54 -5.85 -11.17
N GLN A 138 -13.48 -5.45 -10.31
CA GLN A 138 -13.28 -4.40 -9.32
C GLN A 138 -12.30 -4.84 -8.22
N HIS A 139 -12.55 -5.98 -7.57
CA HIS A 139 -11.66 -6.46 -6.50
C HIS A 139 -10.27 -6.81 -7.03
N ALA A 140 -10.16 -7.30 -8.27
CA ALA A 140 -8.87 -7.64 -8.87
C ALA A 140 -7.96 -6.43 -9.14
N LEU A 141 -8.44 -5.19 -8.99
CA LEU A 141 -7.62 -3.98 -9.13
C LEU A 141 -6.64 -3.79 -7.97
N SER A 142 -6.98 -4.26 -6.76
CA SER A 142 -6.16 -4.15 -5.56
C SER A 142 -5.37 -5.43 -5.25
N ALA A 143 -5.33 -6.39 -6.18
CA ALA A 143 -4.52 -7.58 -6.00
C ALA A 143 -3.05 -7.29 -6.28
N ILE A 144 -2.15 -7.91 -5.51
CA ILE A 144 -0.72 -7.96 -5.83
C ILE A 144 -0.53 -8.92 -7.00
N TYR A 145 -0.08 -8.39 -8.14
CA TYR A 145 0.25 -9.20 -9.30
C TYR A 145 1.73 -9.62 -9.30
N PRO A 146 2.05 -10.83 -9.81
CA PRO A 146 3.43 -11.26 -9.96
C PRO A 146 4.31 -10.29 -10.75
N ASP A 147 3.79 -9.68 -11.82
CA ASP A 147 4.61 -8.76 -12.64
C ASP A 147 5.00 -7.48 -11.89
N ASP A 148 4.07 -6.86 -11.16
CA ASP A 148 4.33 -5.71 -10.29
C ASP A 148 5.40 -6.06 -9.24
N TYR A 149 5.24 -7.20 -8.57
CA TYR A 149 6.17 -7.68 -7.54
C TYR A 149 7.57 -7.95 -8.11
N PHE A 150 7.68 -8.74 -9.18
CA PHE A 150 8.98 -9.12 -9.73
C PHE A 150 9.68 -7.96 -10.43
N THR A 151 8.93 -7.03 -11.04
CA THR A 151 9.51 -5.79 -11.57
C THR A 151 10.09 -4.95 -10.44
N LEU A 152 9.33 -4.78 -9.34
CA LEU A 152 9.78 -4.03 -8.18
C LEU A 152 11.01 -4.67 -7.51
N ALA A 153 11.07 -6.00 -7.47
CA ALA A 153 12.20 -6.75 -6.89
C ALA A 153 13.55 -6.51 -7.61
N MET A 154 13.52 -6.05 -8.87
CA MET A 154 14.72 -5.71 -9.63
C MET A 154 15.28 -4.32 -9.29
N GLU A 155 14.52 -3.50 -8.58
CA GLU A 155 14.91 -2.14 -8.18
C GLU A 155 15.66 -2.11 -6.84
N LYS A 156 16.16 -0.93 -6.47
CA LYS A 156 16.81 -0.69 -5.17
C LYS A 156 16.14 0.45 -4.43
N ALA A 157 15.80 0.21 -3.17
CA ALA A 157 15.18 1.20 -2.29
C ALA A 157 15.79 1.16 -0.89
N ASP A 158 15.57 2.23 -0.13
CA ASP A 158 15.95 2.33 1.28
C ASP A 158 14.78 1.90 2.18
N ILE A 159 13.55 2.17 1.74
CA ILE A 159 12.29 1.88 2.45
C ILE A 159 11.33 1.19 1.48
N LEU A 160 10.66 0.13 1.94
CA LEU A 160 9.50 -0.45 1.28
C LEU A 160 8.24 -0.11 2.09
N VAL A 161 7.25 0.50 1.45
CA VAL A 161 5.90 0.63 1.99
C VAL A 161 5.00 -0.40 1.32
N CYS A 162 4.26 -1.17 2.11
CA CYS A 162 3.33 -2.18 1.62
C CYS A 162 2.01 -2.13 2.40
N HIS A 163 0.93 -2.65 1.82
CA HIS A 163 -0.32 -2.77 2.57
C HIS A 163 -0.27 -4.06 3.42
N GLU A 164 0.07 -5.18 2.80
CA GLU A 164 0.35 -6.47 3.45
C GLU A 164 1.58 -6.45 4.35
N ALA A 165 1.60 -7.30 5.38
CA ALA A 165 2.70 -7.38 6.33
C ALA A 165 3.79 -8.39 5.96
N PRO A 166 5.04 -8.16 6.39
CA PRO A 166 6.12 -9.17 6.37
C PRO A 166 5.86 -10.33 7.34
N SER A 167 6.62 -11.41 7.21
CA SER A 167 6.39 -12.69 7.93
C SER A 167 6.47 -12.60 9.46
N CYS A 168 7.00 -11.50 10.01
CA CYS A 168 7.01 -11.26 11.46
C CYS A 168 5.62 -10.98 12.03
N HIS A 169 4.65 -10.60 11.20
CA HIS A 169 3.26 -10.51 11.61
C HIS A 169 2.56 -11.89 11.50
N PRO A 170 1.65 -12.27 12.42
CA PRO A 170 0.97 -13.58 12.38
C PRO A 170 0.19 -13.87 11.09
N TYR A 171 -0.21 -12.83 10.37
CA TYR A 171 -0.92 -12.92 9.08
C TYR A 171 -0.07 -12.40 7.91
N GLY A 172 1.22 -12.15 8.12
CA GLY A 172 2.11 -11.64 7.08
C GLY A 172 2.73 -12.73 6.21
N TYR A 173 3.47 -12.30 5.19
CA TYR A 173 4.00 -13.17 4.12
C TYR A 173 5.51 -13.09 4.01
N SER A 174 6.15 -14.24 3.77
CA SER A 174 7.60 -14.34 3.49
C SER A 174 8.01 -13.64 2.20
N GLU A 175 7.09 -13.52 1.25
CA GLU A 175 7.31 -12.86 -0.03
C GLU A 175 7.61 -11.36 0.18
N ILE A 176 7.04 -10.72 1.20
CA ILE A 176 7.41 -9.34 1.54
C ILE A 176 8.84 -9.28 2.10
N ASP A 177 9.26 -10.29 2.87
CA ASP A 177 10.65 -10.40 3.34
C ASP A 177 11.62 -10.54 2.16
N ASP A 178 11.31 -11.46 1.24
CA ASP A 178 12.14 -11.74 0.06
C ASP A 178 12.26 -10.50 -0.84
N LEU A 179 11.15 -9.79 -1.05
CA LEU A 179 11.14 -8.52 -1.79
C LEU A 179 12.04 -7.49 -1.12
N ALA A 180 11.85 -7.26 0.18
CA ALA A 180 12.63 -6.32 0.96
C ALA A 180 14.13 -6.64 0.87
N GLN A 181 14.50 -7.92 1.02
CA GLN A 181 15.89 -8.38 0.93
C GLN A 181 16.47 -8.22 -0.49
N ALA A 182 15.71 -8.60 -1.53
CA ALA A 182 16.13 -8.46 -2.93
C ALA A 182 16.41 -6.99 -3.30
N MET A 183 15.55 -6.09 -2.83
CA MET A 183 15.69 -4.64 -3.03
C MET A 183 16.77 -4.02 -2.14
N GLY A 184 17.19 -4.72 -1.08
CA GLY A 184 18.20 -4.25 -0.13
C GLY A 184 17.68 -3.15 0.81
N VAL A 185 16.36 -3.10 1.07
CA VAL A 185 15.75 -2.09 1.93
C VAL A 185 16.21 -2.26 3.38
N LYS A 186 16.12 -1.16 4.14
CA LYS A 186 16.46 -1.13 5.57
C LYS A 186 15.25 -1.03 6.47
N MET A 187 14.12 -0.59 5.91
CA MET A 187 12.87 -0.44 6.62
C MET A 187 11.71 -0.94 5.76
N VAL A 188 10.80 -1.69 6.38
CA VAL A 188 9.49 -2.07 5.83
C VAL A 188 8.41 -1.48 6.72
N VAL A 189 7.45 -0.78 6.12
CA VAL A 189 6.32 -0.19 6.84
C VAL A 189 5.01 -0.69 6.22
N HIS A 190 4.14 -1.28 7.03
CA HIS A 190 2.88 -1.87 6.57
C HIS A 190 1.63 -1.32 7.26
N GLY A 191 0.48 -1.45 6.59
CA GLY A 191 -0.87 -1.15 7.10
C GLY A 191 -1.67 -2.44 7.35
N HIS A 192 -2.95 -2.43 6.94
CA HIS A 192 -3.88 -3.56 6.80
C HIS A 192 -4.35 -4.23 8.11
N HIS A 193 -3.44 -4.53 9.03
CA HIS A 193 -3.78 -5.33 10.23
C HIS A 193 -4.24 -4.52 11.43
N HIS A 194 -4.28 -3.19 11.30
CA HIS A 194 -4.84 -2.28 12.31
C HIS A 194 -4.14 -2.32 13.68
N ASP A 195 -2.90 -2.79 13.72
CA ASP A 195 -2.09 -2.90 14.94
C ASP A 195 -0.69 -2.26 14.77
N SER A 196 0.09 -2.31 15.84
CA SER A 196 1.48 -1.86 15.89
C SER A 196 2.29 -2.81 16.77
N LEU A 197 2.28 -4.10 16.42
CA LEU A 197 3.06 -5.11 17.14
C LEU A 197 4.56 -4.78 17.12
N ASP A 198 5.28 -5.12 18.20
CA ASP A 198 6.72 -4.91 18.28
C ASP A 198 7.48 -6.06 17.60
N TYR A 199 8.06 -5.78 16.43
CA TYR A 199 8.83 -6.75 15.65
C TYR A 199 10.34 -6.71 15.92
N LYS A 200 10.82 -5.94 16.91
CA LYS A 200 12.28 -5.75 17.12
C LYS A 200 13.06 -7.04 17.30
N SER A 201 12.47 -8.07 17.91
CA SER A 201 13.11 -9.36 18.07
C SER A 201 13.32 -10.10 16.74
N GLU A 202 12.53 -9.78 15.71
CA GLU A 202 12.57 -10.41 14.39
C GLU A 202 13.54 -9.71 13.43
N TRP A 203 13.90 -8.44 13.67
CA TRP A 203 14.77 -7.68 12.76
C TRP A 203 16.11 -8.37 12.42
N PRO A 204 16.82 -9.05 13.35
CA PRO A 204 18.03 -9.78 13.01
C PRO A 204 17.80 -10.93 12.02
N ARG A 205 16.62 -11.58 12.07
CA ARG A 205 16.22 -12.64 11.13
C ARG A 205 15.84 -12.05 9.77
N LEU A 206 15.09 -10.95 9.77
CA LEU A 206 14.60 -10.29 8.56
C LEU A 206 15.72 -9.57 7.78
N GLY A 207 16.69 -8.99 8.48
CA GLY A 207 17.74 -8.15 7.88
C GLY A 207 17.32 -6.70 7.63
N PHE A 208 16.13 -6.30 8.10
CA PHE A 208 15.55 -4.95 8.02
C PHE A 208 14.66 -4.67 9.24
N GLU A 209 14.38 -3.40 9.48
CA GLU A 209 13.43 -2.96 10.50
C GLU A 209 12.01 -3.03 9.94
N ALA A 210 11.11 -3.75 10.62
CA ALA A 210 9.70 -3.85 10.24
C ALA A 210 8.82 -3.06 11.22
N TYR A 211 7.81 -2.37 10.68
CA TYR A 211 6.84 -1.59 11.44
C TYR A 211 5.42 -1.77 10.89
N GLY A 212 4.46 -2.02 11.77
CA GLY A 212 3.02 -1.90 11.49
C GLY A 212 2.49 -0.55 11.97
N VAL A 213 1.71 0.13 11.13
CA VAL A 213 1.05 1.39 11.51
C VAL A 213 -0.40 1.12 11.83
N ALA A 214 -0.76 1.35 13.10
CA ALA A 214 -2.10 1.07 13.60
C ALA A 214 -3.20 1.89 12.91
N PHE A 215 -4.44 1.43 13.07
CA PHE A 215 -5.64 2.04 12.49
C PHE A 215 -5.75 3.54 12.78
N ARG A 216 -5.80 4.36 11.73
CA ARG A 216 -5.87 5.84 11.81
C ARG A 216 -4.76 6.45 12.64
N SER A 217 -3.59 5.82 12.62
CA SER A 217 -2.38 6.28 13.29
C SER A 217 -1.42 6.91 12.29
N LEU A 218 -0.57 7.78 12.81
CA LEU A 218 0.53 8.40 12.06
C LEU A 218 1.83 8.01 12.76
N MET A 219 2.77 7.48 12.00
CA MET A 219 4.09 7.10 12.48
C MET A 219 5.15 7.89 11.72
N ALA A 220 6.09 8.52 12.43
CA ALA A 220 7.25 9.12 11.80
C ALA A 220 8.25 8.07 11.34
N ILE A 221 9.15 8.47 10.45
CA ILE A 221 10.22 7.62 9.92
C ILE A 221 11.14 7.00 10.99
N ASP A 222 11.22 7.57 12.19
CA ASP A 222 11.99 7.00 13.31
C ASP A 222 11.18 5.98 14.15
N GLY A 223 9.97 5.64 13.71
CA GLY A 223 9.05 4.74 14.41
C GLY A 223 8.24 5.40 15.53
N SER A 224 8.37 6.70 15.76
CA SER A 224 7.58 7.41 16.78
C SER A 224 6.15 7.66 16.32
N VAL A 225 5.18 7.47 17.21
CA VAL A 225 3.76 7.77 16.93
C VAL A 225 3.51 9.27 17.10
N ILE A 226 2.79 9.87 16.15
CA ILE A 226 2.40 11.27 16.17
C ILE A 226 1.01 11.42 16.79
N SER A 227 0.86 12.38 17.71
CA SER A 227 -0.37 12.64 18.48
C SER A 227 -0.77 14.11 18.48
#